data_AF-A0A7J2ZHX9-F1
#
_entry.id   AF-A0A7J2ZHX9-F1
#
_cell.length_a   1.000
_cell.length_b   1.000
_cell.length_c   1.000
_cell.angle_alpha   90.00
_cell.angle_beta   90.00
_cell.angle_gamma   90.00
#
_symmetry.space_group_name_H-M   'P 1'
#
loop_
_entity.id
_entity.type
_entity.pdbx_description
1 polymer ?
#
loop_
_entity_poly.entity_id
_entity_poly.type
_entity_poly.pdbx_seq_one_letter_code
_entity_poly.pdbx_strand_id
1 'polypeptide(L)'
;MHLLNTLLSLRRIILITLLIISIIVVAVYYYASYTAPRGKYFLVDVNGECFIIYVTDAETIRLAIENMEGKNNMFPMGELERGDGGFNKPWSWHLKPDTVRMVEVSVELCDGTPSFVENELEYWLGTVKSYCPWWGRIIAMGDDPNTLMQT
;
A
#
# COMPACT_ATOMS: atom_id res chain seq x y z
N MET A 1 48.41 -38.60 5.67
CA MET A 1 47.35 -38.77 4.64
C MET A 1 45.94 -38.74 5.23
N HIS A 2 45.67 -39.39 6.36
CA HIS A 2 44.34 -39.42 7.00
C HIS A 2 43.82 -38.04 7.47
N LEU A 3 44.69 -37.19 8.04
CA LEU A 3 44.33 -35.86 8.58
C LEU A 3 43.99 -34.81 7.50
N LEU A 4 44.63 -34.89 6.33
CA LEU A 4 44.36 -33.98 5.21
C LEU A 4 43.02 -34.30 4.55
N ASN A 5 42.67 -35.59 4.46
CA ASN A 5 41.37 -36.04 3.94
C ASN A 5 40.21 -35.65 4.88
N THR A 6 40.41 -35.66 6.20
CA THR A 6 39.38 -35.21 7.16
C THR A 6 39.21 -33.70 7.16
N LEU A 7 40.27 -32.92 6.97
CA LEU A 7 40.18 -31.46 6.83
C LEU A 7 39.50 -31.06 5.51
N LEU A 8 39.79 -31.77 4.41
CA LEU A 8 39.11 -31.57 3.12
C LEU A 8 37.64 -31.99 3.17
N SER A 9 37.29 -33.07 3.89
CA SER A 9 35.90 -33.49 4.06
C SER A 9 35.11 -32.50 4.94
N LEU A 10 35.71 -32.00 6.02
CA LEU A 10 35.11 -30.99 6.89
C LEU A 10 34.84 -29.69 6.12
N ARG A 11 35.81 -29.22 5.31
CA ARG A 11 35.64 -28.03 4.46
C ARG A 11 34.52 -28.22 3.42
N ARG A 12 34.39 -29.40 2.82
CA ARG A 12 33.29 -29.70 1.88
C ARG A 12 31.93 -29.69 2.58
N ILE A 13 31.84 -30.26 3.78
CA ILE A 13 30.60 -30.25 4.58
C ILE A 13 30.20 -28.81 4.91
N ILE A 14 31.15 -27.98 5.38
CA ILE A 14 30.89 -26.56 5.70
C ILE A 14 30.42 -25.78 4.46
N LEU A 15 31.03 -26.00 3.30
CA LEU A 15 30.61 -25.33 2.06
C LEU A 15 29.22 -25.76 1.60
N ILE A 16 28.89 -27.05 1.71
CA ILE A 16 27.57 -27.58 1.37
C ILE A 16 26.51 -27.02 2.33
N THR A 17 26.78 -26.97 3.64
CA THR A 17 25.83 -26.43 4.61
C THR A 17 25.60 -24.93 4.39
N LEU A 18 26.64 -24.14 4.11
CA LEU A 18 26.49 -22.72 3.77
C LEU A 18 25.67 -22.50 2.49
N LEU A 19 25.88 -23.32 1.45
CA LEU A 19 25.09 -23.26 0.23
C LEU A 19 23.61 -23.56 0.50
N ILE A 20 23.33 -24.63 1.26
CA ILE A 20 21.96 -25.01 1.64
C ILE A 20 21.29 -23.89 2.44
N ILE A 21 21.98 -23.31 3.43
CA ILE A 21 21.46 -22.18 4.22
C ILE A 21 21.15 -20.99 3.30
N SER A 22 22.05 -20.65 2.38
CA SER A 22 21.81 -19.56 1.42
C SER A 22 20.56 -19.82 0.55
N ILE A 23 20.38 -21.05 0.06
CA ILE A 23 19.21 -21.42 -0.74
C ILE A 23 17.94 -21.32 0.12
N ILE A 24 17.97 -21.80 1.36
CA ILE A 24 16.83 -21.70 2.28
C ILE A 24 16.49 -20.24 2.58
N VAL A 25 17.47 -19.38 2.85
CA VAL A 25 17.26 -17.95 3.11
C VAL A 25 16.63 -17.27 1.90
N VAL A 26 17.14 -17.53 0.69
CA VAL A 26 16.58 -16.99 -0.56
C VAL A 26 15.15 -17.50 -0.76
N ALA A 27 14.91 -18.79 -0.56
CA ALA A 27 13.57 -19.37 -0.66
C ALA A 27 12.61 -18.73 0.34
N VAL A 28 12.99 -18.59 1.61
CA VAL A 28 12.16 -17.93 2.64
C VAL A 28 11.84 -16.50 2.26
N TYR A 29 12.82 -15.73 1.77
CA TYR A 29 12.61 -14.36 1.30
C TYR A 29 11.66 -14.29 0.11
N TYR A 30 11.85 -15.19 -0.86
CA TYR A 30 11.00 -15.31 -2.04
C TYR A 30 9.56 -15.68 -1.66
N TYR A 31 9.38 -16.70 -0.82
CA TYR A 31 8.08 -17.12 -0.33
C TYR A 31 7.39 -16.02 0.48
N ALA A 32 8.08 -15.35 1.39
CA ALA A 32 7.52 -14.25 2.16
C ALA A 32 7.04 -13.09 1.26
N SER A 33 7.82 -12.76 0.23
CA SER A 33 7.44 -11.75 -0.76
C SER A 33 6.24 -12.18 -1.61
N TYR A 34 6.16 -13.47 -1.95
CA TYR A 34 5.06 -14.03 -2.74
C TYR A 34 3.76 -14.18 -1.95
N THR A 35 3.86 -14.42 -0.64
CA THR A 35 2.72 -14.53 0.27
C THR A 35 2.33 -13.20 0.92
N ALA A 36 3.07 -12.12 0.65
CA ALA A 36 2.69 -10.79 1.12
C ALA A 36 1.24 -10.50 0.66
N PRO A 37 0.38 -9.95 1.53
CA PRO A 37 -0.99 -9.63 1.17
C PRO A 37 -1.01 -8.82 -0.13
N ARG A 38 -1.93 -9.18 -1.03
CA ARG A 38 -2.25 -8.41 -2.24
C ARG A 38 -2.95 -7.11 -1.82
N GLY A 39 -2.19 -6.21 -1.22
CA GLY A 39 -2.68 -4.95 -0.64
C GLY A 39 -3.96 -5.08 0.19
N LYS A 40 -4.60 -3.95 0.45
CA LYS A 40 -5.96 -3.85 1.01
C LYS A 40 -6.67 -2.67 0.36
N TYR A 41 -7.98 -2.83 0.16
CA TYR A 41 -8.84 -1.73 -0.23
C TYR A 41 -9.40 -1.06 1.01
N PHE A 42 -9.50 0.27 0.97
CA PHE A 42 -10.11 1.07 2.02
C PHE A 42 -11.09 2.05 1.41
N LEU A 43 -12.26 2.19 2.05
CA LEU A 43 -13.22 3.23 1.74
C LEU A 43 -12.91 4.46 2.58
N VAL A 44 -12.74 5.59 1.92
CA VAL A 44 -12.42 6.87 2.55
C VAL A 44 -13.62 7.79 2.39
N ASP A 45 -14.16 8.26 3.51
CA ASP A 45 -15.16 9.34 3.54
C ASP A 45 -14.46 10.70 3.60
N VAL A 46 -14.90 11.63 2.75
CA VAL A 46 -14.48 13.03 2.74
C VAL A 46 -15.74 13.88 2.71
N ASN A 47 -16.22 14.29 3.89
CA ASN A 47 -17.43 15.11 4.05
C ASN A 47 -18.68 14.51 3.38
N GLY A 48 -18.87 13.18 3.47
CA GLY A 48 -20.01 12.47 2.88
C GLY A 48 -19.79 12.01 1.44
N GLU A 49 -18.67 12.36 0.82
CA GLU A 49 -18.26 11.81 -0.47
C GLU A 49 -17.22 10.70 -0.27
N CYS A 50 -17.48 9.53 -0.86
CA CYS A 50 -16.62 8.37 -0.68
C CYS A 50 -15.75 8.10 -1.90
N PHE A 51 -14.51 7.67 -1.66
CA PHE A 51 -13.62 7.13 -2.68
C PHE A 51 -12.86 5.92 -2.13
N ILE A 52 -12.36 5.06 -3.00
CA ILE A 52 -11.63 3.85 -2.63
C ILE A 52 -10.15 4.04 -2.95
N ILE A 53 -9.29 3.68 -1.98
CA ILE A 53 -7.85 3.55 -2.16
C ILE A 53 -7.45 2.07 -2.10
N TYR A 54 -6.44 1.71 -2.88
CA TYR A 54 -5.76 0.42 -2.77
C TYR A 54 -4.35 0.65 -2.22
N VAL A 55 -4.03 0.00 -1.11
CA VAL A 55 -2.80 0.21 -0.35
C VAL A 55 -1.97 -1.05 -0.35
N THR A 56 -0.71 -0.97 -0.75
CA THR A 56 0.22 -2.12 -0.80
C THR A 56 1.29 -2.09 0.28
N ASP A 57 1.55 -0.92 0.87
CA ASP A 57 2.53 -0.73 1.95
C ASP A 57 1.98 -1.20 3.31
N ALA A 58 2.73 -2.07 3.99
CA ALA A 58 2.29 -2.72 5.23
C ALA A 58 2.08 -1.72 6.38
N GLU A 59 2.92 -0.69 6.47
CA GLU A 59 2.79 0.33 7.51
C GLU A 59 1.57 1.22 7.26
N THR A 60 1.34 1.59 6.00
CA THR A 60 0.17 2.36 5.59
C THR A 60 -1.12 1.59 5.86
N ILE A 61 -1.15 0.27 5.58
CA ILE A 61 -2.28 -0.60 5.94
C ILE A 61 -2.54 -0.55 7.46
N ARG A 62 -1.49 -0.69 8.28
CA ARG A 62 -1.59 -0.63 9.74
C ARG A 62 -2.17 0.70 10.21
N LEU A 63 -1.67 1.81 9.68
CA LEU A 63 -2.13 3.16 10.04
C LEU A 63 -3.56 3.46 9.57
N ALA A 64 -3.97 2.94 8.41
CA ALA A 64 -5.34 3.05 7.91
C ALA A 64 -6.33 2.28 8.78
N ILE A 65 -5.94 1.09 9.27
CA ILE A 65 -6.74 0.33 10.24
C ILE A 65 -6.85 1.11 11.56
N GLU A 66 -5.75 1.66 12.07
CA GLU A 66 -5.79 2.48 13.29
C GLU A 66 -6.66 3.73 13.13
N ASN A 67 -6.69 4.34 11.93
CA ASN A 67 -7.59 5.45 11.63
C ASN A 67 -9.06 5.02 11.71
N MET A 68 -9.39 3.89 11.09
CA MET A 68 -10.74 3.31 11.11
C MET A 68 -11.20 2.95 12.53
N GLU A 69 -10.28 2.54 13.39
CA GLU A 69 -10.52 2.25 14.81
C GLU A 69 -10.52 3.49 15.71
N GLY A 70 -10.29 4.70 15.15
CA GLY A 70 -10.23 5.95 15.90
C GLY A 70 -8.99 6.13 16.77
N LYS A 71 -7.91 5.37 16.51
CA LYS A 71 -6.65 5.41 17.26
C LYS A 71 -5.67 6.48 16.78
N ASN A 72 -5.86 7.00 15.56
CA ASN A 72 -5.12 8.15 15.03
C ASN A 72 -6.05 9.07 14.23
N ASN A 73 -5.60 10.28 13.95
CA ASN A 73 -6.29 11.27 13.10
C ASN A 73 -5.57 11.50 11.76
N MET A 74 -4.73 10.55 11.34
CA MET A 74 -4.04 10.63 10.04
C MET A 74 -5.05 10.55 8.89
N PHE A 75 -4.63 10.94 7.70
CA PHE A 75 -5.46 10.87 6.49
C PHE A 75 -4.63 10.33 5.32
N PRO A 76 -5.27 9.75 4.28
CA PRO A 76 -4.56 9.23 3.14
C PRO A 76 -4.03 10.36 2.25
N MET A 77 -2.85 10.15 1.69
CA MET A 77 -2.24 10.98 0.66
C MET A 77 -1.63 10.09 -0.41
N GLY A 78 -1.70 10.52 -1.68
CA GLY A 78 -1.03 9.83 -2.78
C GLY A 78 -0.98 10.66 -4.07
N GLU A 79 -0.22 10.18 -5.05
CA GLU A 79 -0.24 10.73 -6.40
C GLU A 79 -1.52 10.35 -7.14
N LEU A 80 -2.06 11.29 -7.91
CA LEU A 80 -3.21 11.06 -8.77
C LEU A 80 -2.80 10.40 -10.08
N GLU A 81 -3.66 9.52 -10.58
CA GLU A 81 -3.59 8.96 -11.92
C GLU A 81 -4.97 8.95 -12.58
N ARG A 82 -4.99 9.12 -13.90
CA ARG A 82 -6.22 9.13 -14.71
C ARG A 82 -6.84 7.73 -14.75
N GLY A 83 -8.16 7.68 -14.71
CA GLY A 83 -8.96 6.46 -14.73
C GLY A 83 -9.28 5.97 -13.32
N ASP A 84 -10.31 5.14 -13.18
CA ASP A 84 -10.81 4.64 -11.89
C ASP A 84 -9.91 3.57 -11.23
N GLY A 85 -8.82 3.17 -11.89
CA GLY A 85 -7.93 2.09 -11.42
C GLY A 85 -8.60 0.70 -11.36
N GLY A 86 -9.84 0.57 -11.83
CA GLY A 86 -10.69 -0.61 -11.66
C GLY A 86 -11.35 -0.73 -10.28
N PHE A 87 -11.14 0.22 -9.36
CA PHE A 87 -11.65 0.14 -7.99
C PHE A 87 -12.29 1.42 -7.46
N ASN A 88 -11.99 2.59 -8.02
CA ASN A 88 -12.41 3.89 -7.49
C ASN A 88 -13.63 4.49 -8.21
N LYS A 89 -14.60 3.65 -8.61
CA LYS A 89 -15.85 4.16 -9.20
C LYS A 89 -16.65 4.95 -8.15
N PRO A 90 -17.39 6.00 -8.55
CA PRO A 90 -17.65 6.46 -9.92
C PRO A 90 -16.59 7.42 -10.49
N TRP A 91 -15.49 7.68 -9.76
CA TRP A 91 -14.51 8.69 -10.11
C TRP A 91 -13.66 8.29 -11.31
N SER A 92 -13.31 9.26 -12.15
CA SER A 92 -12.46 9.07 -13.33
C SER A 92 -10.97 9.19 -13.01
N TRP A 93 -10.59 9.01 -11.75
CA TRP A 93 -9.24 9.11 -11.22
C TRP A 93 -9.06 8.13 -10.06
N HIS A 94 -7.81 7.85 -9.69
CA HIS A 94 -7.47 7.09 -8.50
C HIS A 94 -6.12 7.54 -7.94
N LEU A 95 -5.81 7.13 -6.69
CA LEU A 95 -4.46 7.26 -6.15
C LEU A 95 -3.59 6.09 -6.62
N LYS A 96 -2.37 6.39 -7.08
CA LYS A 96 -1.40 5.35 -7.44
C LYS A 96 -1.06 4.49 -6.21
N PRO A 97 -1.33 3.18 -6.23
CA PRO A 97 -1.28 2.34 -5.02
C PRO A 97 0.06 2.33 -4.26
N ASP A 98 1.17 2.41 -4.98
CA ASP A 98 2.53 2.42 -4.43
C ASP A 98 2.91 3.76 -3.76
N THR A 99 2.17 4.83 -4.06
CA THR A 99 2.37 6.17 -3.49
C THR A 99 1.50 6.46 -2.28
N VAL A 100 0.47 5.64 -2.01
CA VAL A 100 -0.48 5.91 -0.93
C VAL A 100 0.20 5.79 0.43
N ARG A 101 0.07 6.81 1.28
CA ARG A 101 0.55 6.85 2.67
C ARG A 101 -0.52 7.47 3.58
N MET A 102 -0.50 7.10 4.85
CA MET A 102 -1.23 7.83 5.90
C MET A 102 -0.29 8.90 6.46
N VAL A 103 -0.77 10.15 6.53
CA VAL A 103 0.03 11.29 6.96
C VAL A 103 -0.69 12.10 8.04
N GLU A 104 0.06 12.81 8.87
CA GLU A 104 -0.48 13.69 9.91
C GLU A 104 -0.69 15.13 9.42
N VAL A 105 0.09 15.55 8.43
CA VAL A 105 0.07 16.90 7.88
C VAL A 105 0.49 16.87 6.41
N SER A 106 -0.07 17.76 5.61
CA SER A 106 0.33 18.00 4.22
C SER A 106 0.18 19.49 3.87
N VAL A 107 0.40 19.85 2.61
CA VAL A 107 0.15 21.21 2.13
C VAL A 107 -1.32 21.36 1.72
N GLU A 108 -1.93 22.50 2.02
CA GLU A 108 -3.34 22.85 1.72
C GLU A 108 -3.73 22.65 0.24
N LEU A 109 -2.75 22.73 -0.67
CA LEU A 109 -2.99 22.69 -2.12
C LEU A 109 -3.65 21.37 -2.59
N CYS A 110 -3.44 20.26 -1.87
CA CYS A 110 -3.98 18.95 -2.25
C CYS A 110 -5.23 18.55 -1.47
N ASP A 111 -5.83 19.46 -0.68
CA ASP A 111 -7.09 19.22 0.04
C ASP A 111 -8.31 19.58 -0.82
N GLY A 112 -9.36 18.77 -0.76
CA GLY A 112 -10.55 18.91 -1.58
C GLY A 112 -11.53 17.75 -1.40
N THR A 113 -12.75 17.87 -1.93
CA THR A 113 -13.67 16.72 -2.01
C THR A 113 -13.42 15.91 -3.29
N PRO A 114 -13.76 14.61 -3.31
CA PRO A 114 -13.67 13.78 -4.51
C PRO A 114 -14.34 14.39 -5.75
N SER A 115 -15.50 15.01 -5.59
CA SER A 115 -16.24 15.70 -6.65
C SER A 115 -15.53 16.95 -7.15
N PHE A 116 -14.79 17.66 -6.29
CA PHE A 116 -13.97 18.78 -6.73
C PHE A 116 -12.78 18.31 -7.56
N VAL A 117 -12.14 17.19 -7.17
CA VAL A 117 -11.10 16.55 -7.99
C VAL A 117 -11.66 16.12 -9.35
N GLU A 118 -12.86 15.52 -9.39
CA GLU A 118 -13.52 15.10 -10.63
C GLU A 118 -13.87 16.29 -11.53
N ASN A 119 -14.46 17.35 -10.96
CA ASN A 119 -14.91 18.52 -11.72
C ASN A 119 -13.73 19.30 -12.33
N GLU A 120 -12.57 19.29 -11.67
CA GLU A 120 -11.36 20.02 -12.08
C GLU A 120 -10.21 19.06 -12.46
N LEU A 121 -10.54 17.88 -12.98
CA LEU A 121 -9.60 16.76 -13.10
C LEU A 121 -8.31 17.09 -13.86
N GLU A 122 -8.38 17.88 -14.92
CA GLU A 122 -7.18 18.29 -15.67
C GLU A 122 -6.24 19.18 -14.85
N TYR A 123 -6.80 20.07 -14.03
CA TYR A 123 -6.01 20.90 -13.11
C TYR A 123 -5.37 20.03 -12.02
N TRP A 124 -6.13 19.10 -11.45
CA TRP A 124 -5.63 18.18 -10.42
C TRP A 124 -4.55 17.25 -10.95
N LEU A 125 -4.70 16.67 -12.14
CA LEU A 125 -3.69 15.81 -12.75
C LEU A 125 -2.46 16.58 -13.22
N GLY A 126 -2.65 17.78 -13.80
CA GLY A 126 -1.56 18.56 -14.40
C GLY A 126 -0.76 19.41 -13.40
N THR A 127 -1.44 19.99 -12.42
CA THR A 127 -0.88 21.00 -11.51
C THR A 127 -0.71 20.46 -10.09
N VAL A 128 -1.78 19.97 -9.48
CA VAL A 128 -1.75 19.54 -8.06
C VAL A 128 -0.99 18.21 -7.89
N LYS A 129 -1.22 17.25 -8.80
CA LYS A 129 -0.59 15.92 -8.93
C LYS A 129 -0.78 14.95 -7.78
N SER A 130 -1.12 15.42 -6.59
CA SER A 130 -1.39 14.61 -5.42
C SER A 130 -2.70 15.02 -4.77
N TYR A 131 -3.32 14.10 -4.04
CA TYR A 131 -4.54 14.36 -3.31
C TYR A 131 -4.36 13.94 -1.85
N CYS A 132 -4.81 14.78 -0.93
CA CYS A 132 -4.53 14.68 0.50
C CYS A 132 -5.70 15.21 1.35
N PRO A 133 -6.89 14.59 1.29
CA PRO A 133 -8.08 15.12 1.95
C PRO A 133 -7.90 15.13 3.47
N TRP A 134 -7.73 16.30 4.09
CA TRP A 134 -7.37 16.44 5.51
C TRP A 134 -8.43 15.83 6.44
N TRP A 135 -9.68 16.00 6.06
CA TRP A 135 -10.83 15.46 6.78
C TRP A 135 -11.18 14.03 6.35
N GLY A 136 -10.37 13.42 5.48
CA GLY A 136 -10.55 12.05 5.02
C GLY A 136 -10.48 11.04 6.17
N ARG A 137 -11.49 10.17 6.28
CA ARG A 137 -11.55 9.11 7.29
C ARG A 137 -11.74 7.75 6.66
N ILE A 138 -10.99 6.77 7.13
CA ILE A 138 -11.18 5.38 6.75
C ILE A 138 -12.44 4.87 7.45
N ILE A 139 -13.43 4.42 6.67
CA ILE A 139 -14.73 3.96 7.20
C ILE A 139 -15.01 2.48 6.95
N ALA A 140 -14.30 1.86 6.00
CA ALA A 140 -14.37 0.42 5.74
C ALA A 140 -13.08 -0.11 5.11
N MET A 141 -12.86 -1.42 5.21
CA MET A 141 -11.75 -2.12 4.56
C MET A 141 -12.18 -3.46 3.98
N GLY A 142 -11.50 -3.92 2.93
CA GLY A 142 -11.86 -5.15 2.23
C GLY A 142 -10.77 -5.71 1.32
N ASP A 143 -10.98 -6.95 0.88
CA ASP A 143 -10.15 -7.63 -0.13
C ASP A 143 -10.67 -7.45 -1.56
N ASP A 144 -11.91 -6.98 -1.72
CA ASP A 144 -12.58 -6.70 -2.99
C ASP A 144 -13.25 -5.32 -2.90
N PRO A 145 -12.96 -4.36 -3.81
CA PRO A 145 -13.55 -3.02 -3.76
C PRO A 145 -15.07 -3.03 -3.96
N ASN A 146 -15.64 -4.05 -4.61
CA ASN A 146 -17.08 -4.12 -4.88
C ASN A 146 -17.91 -4.40 -3.62
N THR A 147 -17.27 -4.83 -2.53
CA THR A 147 -17.94 -5.03 -1.24
C THR A 147 -17.95 -3.77 -0.38
N LEU A 148 -17.14 -2.76 -0.72
CA LEU A 148 -17.02 -1.53 0.06
C LEU A 148 -18.11 -0.50 -0.27
N MET A 149 -18.60 -0.45 -1.51
CA MET A 149 -19.63 0.52 -1.91
C MET A 149 -21.08 0.13 -1.49
N GLN A 150 -21.25 -0.84 -0.60
CA GLN A 150 -22.56 -1.34 -0.15
C GLN A 150 -22.91 -0.98 1.30
N THR A 151 -22.03 -0.26 2.00
CA THR A 151 -22.24 0.26 3.37
C THR A 151 -22.73 1.69 3.35
#